data_AF-A0A0P8ABR3-F1
#
_entry.id   AF-A0A0P8ABR3-F1
#
_cell.length_a   1.000
_cell.length_b   1.000
_cell.length_c   1.000
_cell.angle_alpha   90.00
_cell.angle_beta   90.00
_cell.angle_gamma   90.00
#
_symmetry.space_group_name_H-M   'P 1'
#
loop_
_entity.id
_entity.type
_entity.pdbx_description
1 polymer ?
#
loop_
_entity_poly.entity_id
_entity_poly.type
_entity_poly.pdbx_seq_one_letter_code
_entity_poly.pdbx_strand_id
1 'polypeptide(L)'
;MQRGIQYLYTQWKPQTMWEHTTKLEQYDVSKDGAGTRITFHYFPTPWIITALLNIGESIYQEQIFLGIKWLVQSQNKDGSWSVSEVPKNRFWSIHDAILAITTFLDKAISTQTVDSMIKMGDIIILAKSHRDFARLAILSIIGLLMLGGVIGAILSSATTLGPLVQKYWAWIFLCIWIFSTYPLAKLELLSKKEAILSIILPVFLVIIQPHLSS
;
A
#
# COMPACT_ATOMS: atom_id res chain seq x y z
N MET A 1 -29.37 -12.48 21.23
CA MET A 1 -28.15 -11.75 20.79
C MET A 1 -26.89 -12.60 20.92
N GLN A 2 -26.48 -13.01 22.13
CA GLN A 2 -25.24 -13.78 22.37
C GLN A 2 -25.08 -15.05 21.52
N ARG A 3 -26.14 -15.85 21.33
CA ARG A 3 -26.09 -17.04 20.46
C ARG A 3 -25.76 -16.72 19.00
N GLY A 4 -26.22 -15.56 18.50
CA GLY A 4 -25.93 -15.10 17.14
C GLY A 4 -24.45 -14.71 16.99
N ILE A 5 -23.91 -13.99 17.97
CA ILE A 5 -22.49 -13.64 18.05
C ILE A 5 -21.62 -14.90 18.03
N GLN A 6 -21.95 -15.86 18.91
CA GLN A 6 -21.24 -17.13 18.98
C GLN A 6 -21.29 -17.87 17.64
N TYR A 7 -22.46 -17.91 16.99
CA TYR A 7 -22.61 -18.52 15.68
C TYR A 7 -21.67 -17.87 14.65
N LEU A 8 -21.59 -16.53 14.60
CA LEU A 8 -20.67 -15.83 13.69
C LEU A 8 -19.21 -16.25 13.91
N TYR A 9 -18.75 -16.36 15.16
CA TYR A 9 -17.39 -16.85 15.43
C TYR A 9 -17.20 -18.31 15.06
N THR A 10 -18.21 -19.18 15.23
CA THR A 10 -18.12 -20.58 14.81
C THR A 10 -17.99 -20.75 13.30
N GLN A 11 -18.50 -19.79 12.53
CA GLN A 11 -18.41 -19.77 11.08
C GLN A 11 -17.15 -19.05 10.58
N TRP A 12 -16.24 -18.60 11.45
CA TRP A 12 -15.02 -17.94 10.98
C TRP A 12 -13.98 -18.95 10.49
N LYS A 13 -13.37 -18.69 9.32
CA LYS A 13 -12.24 -19.47 8.79
C LYS A 13 -11.09 -18.56 8.36
N PRO A 14 -9.85 -18.77 8.81
CA PRO A 14 -8.73 -17.87 8.48
C PRO A 14 -8.49 -17.64 6.98
N GLN A 15 -8.78 -18.64 6.13
CA GLN A 15 -8.47 -18.57 4.70
C GLN A 15 -9.51 -17.78 3.90
N THR A 16 -10.76 -17.80 4.35
CA THR A 16 -11.91 -17.21 3.61
C THR A 16 -12.69 -16.20 4.45
N MET A 17 -12.24 -15.93 5.67
CA MET A 17 -12.98 -15.17 6.68
C MET A 17 -14.39 -15.75 6.85
N TRP A 18 -15.41 -15.02 6.39
CA TRP A 18 -16.80 -15.49 6.38
C TRP A 18 -17.35 -15.73 4.97
N GLU A 19 -16.54 -15.61 3.92
CA GLU A 19 -17.00 -15.70 2.52
C GLU A 19 -17.58 -17.07 2.15
N HIS A 20 -17.18 -18.14 2.84
CA HIS A 20 -17.76 -19.48 2.61
C HIS A 20 -19.21 -19.61 3.11
N THR A 21 -19.72 -18.62 3.86
CA THR A 21 -21.12 -18.58 4.31
C THR A 21 -22.05 -18.01 3.23
N THR A 22 -21.49 -17.42 2.16
CA THR A 22 -22.25 -16.88 1.04
C THR A 22 -23.05 -17.99 0.36
N LYS A 23 -24.37 -17.88 0.42
CA LYS A 23 -25.27 -18.66 -0.44
C LYS A 23 -25.54 -17.87 -1.72
N LEU A 24 -25.42 -18.53 -2.86
CA LEU A 24 -25.87 -17.98 -4.14
C LEU A 24 -27.39 -18.08 -4.18
N GLU A 25 -28.07 -16.94 -4.20
CA GLU A 25 -29.50 -16.90 -4.42
C GLU A 25 -29.79 -16.65 -5.90
N GLN A 26 -30.59 -17.53 -6.50
CA GLN A 26 -30.96 -17.46 -7.91
C GLN A 26 -32.47 -17.38 -8.02
N TYR A 27 -32.93 -16.37 -8.76
CA TYR A 27 -34.34 -16.15 -9.00
C TYR A 27 -34.58 -16.10 -10.51
N ASP A 28 -35.49 -16.96 -10.98
CA ASP A 28 -35.97 -16.89 -12.36
C ASP A 28 -37.12 -15.87 -12.42
N VAL A 29 -36.86 -14.74 -13.06
CA VAL A 29 -37.84 -13.68 -13.29
C VAL A 29 -38.32 -13.80 -14.73
N SER A 30 -39.56 -14.23 -14.92
CA SER A 30 -40.20 -14.20 -16.23
C SER A 30 -40.88 -12.85 -16.42
N LYS A 31 -40.46 -12.11 -17.45
CA LYS A 31 -41.18 -10.94 -17.94
C LYS A 31 -41.48 -11.19 -19.41
N ASP A 32 -42.76 -11.16 -19.76
CA ASP A 32 -43.24 -11.30 -21.15
C ASP A 32 -42.83 -12.60 -21.87
N GLY A 33 -42.68 -13.71 -21.13
CA GLY A 33 -42.33 -15.01 -21.69
C GLY A 33 -40.82 -15.25 -21.90
N ALA A 34 -39.99 -14.22 -21.71
CA ALA A 34 -38.53 -14.37 -21.63
C ALA A 34 -38.11 -14.55 -20.15
N GLY A 35 -37.59 -15.73 -19.81
CA GLY A 35 -37.02 -15.99 -18.49
C GLY A 35 -35.64 -15.34 -18.35
N THR A 36 -35.48 -14.43 -17.40
CA THR A 36 -34.18 -13.88 -17.00
C THR A 36 -33.80 -14.43 -15.63
N ARG A 37 -32.60 -15.01 -15.51
CA ARG A 37 -32.07 -15.48 -14.23
C ARG A 37 -31.28 -14.38 -13.55
N ILE A 38 -31.68 -14.03 -12.33
CA ILE A 38 -30.98 -13.06 -11.49
C ILE A 38 -30.22 -13.82 -10.41
N THR A 39 -28.91 -13.61 -10.32
CA THR A 39 -28.04 -14.21 -9.30
C THR A 39 -27.55 -13.14 -8.34
N PHE A 40 -27.82 -13.33 -7.05
CA PHE A 40 -27.32 -12.48 -5.97
C PHE A 40 -26.06 -13.10 -5.35
N HIS A 41 -25.04 -12.26 -5.19
CA HIS A 41 -23.81 -12.60 -4.51
C HIS A 41 -23.67 -11.69 -3.30
N TYR A 42 -23.37 -12.28 -2.15
CA TYR A 42 -23.21 -11.55 -0.90
C TYR A 42 -21.73 -11.42 -0.56
N PHE A 43 -21.41 -10.36 0.19
CA PHE A 43 -20.07 -10.11 0.73
C PHE A 43 -20.14 -10.10 2.25
N PRO A 44 -20.23 -11.26 2.89
CA PRO A 44 -20.57 -11.38 4.31
C PRO A 44 -19.50 -10.80 5.24
N THR A 45 -18.21 -10.88 4.88
CA THR A 45 -17.11 -10.45 5.77
C THR A 45 -17.26 -9.01 6.27
N PRO A 46 -17.42 -7.97 5.41
CA PRO A 46 -17.58 -6.59 5.87
C PRO A 46 -18.83 -6.38 6.74
N TRP A 47 -19.95 -7.02 6.40
CA TRP A 47 -21.19 -6.93 7.18
C TRP A 47 -21.04 -7.53 8.58
N ILE A 48 -20.41 -8.71 8.67
CA ILE A 48 -20.19 -9.41 9.93
C ILE A 48 -19.23 -8.61 10.83
N ILE A 49 -18.13 -8.11 10.28
CA ILE A 49 -17.19 -7.25 11.03
C ILE A 49 -17.91 -6.00 11.57
N THR A 50 -18.67 -5.32 10.72
CA THR A 50 -19.43 -4.13 11.12
C THR A 50 -20.42 -4.45 12.23
N ALA A 51 -21.13 -5.58 12.13
CA ALA A 51 -22.06 -6.04 13.16
C ALA A 51 -21.36 -6.31 14.49
N LEU A 52 -20.24 -7.04 14.49
CA LEU A 52 -19.45 -7.35 15.69
C LEU A 52 -18.90 -6.07 16.36
N LEU A 53 -18.41 -5.11 15.57
CA LEU A 53 -17.93 -3.83 16.09
C LEU A 53 -19.05 -2.98 16.69
N ASN A 54 -20.23 -2.97 16.06
CA ASN A 54 -21.36 -2.17 16.52
C ASN A 54 -21.97 -2.69 17.84
N ILE A 55 -21.89 -3.99 18.10
CA ILE A 55 -22.31 -4.59 19.38
C ILE A 55 -21.24 -4.49 20.47
N GLY A 56 -20.09 -3.87 20.18
CA GLY A 56 -19.03 -3.58 21.15
C GLY A 56 -17.94 -4.65 21.26
N GLU A 57 -17.86 -5.59 20.31
CA GLU A 57 -16.71 -6.51 20.27
C GLU A 57 -15.42 -5.73 20.05
N SER A 58 -14.34 -6.22 20.67
CA SER A 58 -13.07 -5.51 20.64
C SER A 58 -12.41 -5.58 19.26
N ILE A 59 -11.91 -4.45 18.78
CA ILE A 59 -11.07 -4.38 17.58
C ILE A 59 -9.81 -5.27 17.64
N TYR A 60 -9.38 -5.67 18.85
CA TYR A 60 -8.22 -6.55 19.06
C TYR A 60 -8.54 -8.03 18.95
N GLN A 61 -9.80 -8.39 18.76
CA GLN A 61 -10.14 -9.78 18.47
C GLN A 61 -9.52 -10.20 17.15
N GLU A 62 -8.87 -11.36 17.18
CA GLU A 62 -8.11 -11.89 16.06
C GLU A 62 -8.97 -11.98 14.80
N GLN A 63 -10.21 -12.44 14.90
CA GLN A 63 -11.10 -12.62 13.74
C GLN A 63 -11.47 -11.28 13.09
N ILE A 64 -11.73 -10.25 13.89
CA ILE A 64 -12.04 -8.89 13.42
C ILE A 64 -10.80 -8.28 12.77
N PHE A 65 -9.66 -8.35 13.45
CA PHE A 65 -8.40 -7.81 12.97
C PHE A 65 -7.95 -8.48 11.66
N LEU A 66 -7.98 -9.82 11.60
CA LEU A 66 -7.64 -10.58 10.39
C LEU A 66 -8.64 -10.32 9.27
N GLY A 67 -9.92 -10.15 9.59
CA GLY A 67 -10.95 -9.79 8.62
C GLY A 67 -10.71 -8.43 7.97
N ILE A 68 -10.38 -7.41 8.77
CA ILE A 68 -10.02 -6.08 8.27
C ILE A 68 -8.72 -6.13 7.46
N LYS A 69 -7.70 -6.84 7.94
CA LYS A 69 -6.45 -7.03 7.20
C LYS A 69 -6.71 -7.68 5.84
N TRP A 70 -7.53 -8.72 5.80
CA TRP A 70 -7.91 -9.41 4.57
C TRP A 70 -8.67 -8.48 3.63
N LEU A 71 -9.59 -7.65 4.13
CA LEU A 71 -10.28 -6.65 3.32
C LEU A 71 -9.28 -5.68 2.68
N VAL A 72 -8.38 -5.08 3.45
CA VAL A 72 -7.37 -4.14 2.92
C VAL A 72 -6.48 -4.81 1.88
N GLN A 73 -6.05 -6.05 2.13
CA GLN A 73 -5.19 -6.82 1.20
C GLN A 73 -5.92 -7.26 -0.07
N SER A 74 -7.23 -7.45 0.00
CA SER A 74 -8.07 -7.90 -1.13
C SER A 74 -8.55 -6.75 -2.02
N GLN A 75 -8.17 -5.50 -1.73
CA GLN A 75 -8.48 -4.36 -2.58
C GLN A 75 -7.76 -4.48 -3.93
N ASN A 76 -8.51 -4.36 -5.02
CA ASN A 76 -7.96 -4.33 -6.37
C ASN A 76 -7.11 -3.08 -6.60
N LYS A 77 -6.26 -3.11 -7.63
CA LYS A 77 -5.37 -1.97 -7.98
C LYS A 77 -6.12 -0.67 -8.30
N ASP A 78 -7.35 -0.78 -8.79
CA ASP A 78 -8.24 0.34 -9.10
C ASP A 78 -9.02 0.85 -7.86
N GLY A 79 -8.82 0.24 -6.69
CA GLY A 79 -9.51 0.59 -5.45
C GLY A 79 -10.83 -0.16 -5.22
N SER A 80 -11.29 -0.97 -6.17
CA SER A 80 -12.50 -1.77 -6.02
C SER A 80 -12.29 -3.02 -5.17
N TRP A 81 -13.37 -3.64 -4.70
CA TRP A 81 -13.35 -4.99 -4.12
C TRP A 81 -14.08 -5.97 -5.01
N SER A 82 -13.49 -7.15 -5.21
CA SER A 82 -14.12 -8.26 -5.92
C SER A 82 -14.54 -9.33 -4.93
N VAL A 83 -15.73 -9.89 -5.15
CA VAL A 83 -16.31 -10.91 -4.27
C VAL A 83 -16.61 -12.12 -5.14
N SER A 84 -15.97 -13.25 -4.83
CA SER A 84 -16.16 -14.51 -5.55
C SER A 84 -15.95 -14.39 -7.07
N GLU A 85 -16.61 -15.24 -7.85
CA GLU A 85 -16.55 -15.38 -9.31
C GLU A 85 -17.23 -14.21 -10.07
N VAL A 86 -17.59 -13.13 -9.37
CA VAL A 86 -18.31 -12.00 -9.95
C VAL A 86 -17.33 -11.07 -10.67
N PRO A 87 -17.70 -10.51 -11.84
CA PRO A 87 -16.89 -9.51 -12.52
C PRO A 87 -16.52 -8.34 -11.60
N LYS A 88 -15.34 -7.78 -11.86
CA LYS A 88 -14.83 -6.57 -11.19
C LYS A 88 -15.84 -5.41 -11.31
N ASN A 89 -15.81 -4.47 -10.35
CA ASN A 89 -16.54 -3.19 -10.37
C ASN A 89 -18.00 -3.22 -9.94
N ARG A 90 -18.33 -3.98 -8.88
CA ARG A 90 -19.63 -3.87 -8.23
C ARG A 90 -19.58 -2.75 -7.19
N PHE A 91 -20.35 -1.68 -7.37
CA PHE A 91 -20.43 -0.58 -6.39
C PHE A 91 -20.80 -1.07 -4.98
N TRP A 92 -21.59 -2.13 -4.90
CA TRP A 92 -22.02 -2.67 -3.62
C TRP A 92 -20.86 -3.30 -2.81
N SER A 93 -19.90 -3.97 -3.44
CA SER A 93 -18.77 -4.53 -2.67
C SER A 93 -17.84 -3.44 -2.13
N ILE A 94 -17.77 -2.30 -2.83
CA ILE A 94 -16.96 -1.15 -2.43
C ILE A 94 -17.55 -0.51 -1.17
N HIS A 95 -18.85 -0.18 -1.17
CA HIS A 95 -19.44 0.48 0.00
C HIS A 95 -19.44 -0.43 1.25
N ASP A 96 -19.62 -1.74 1.08
CA ASP A 96 -19.56 -2.70 2.18
C ASP A 96 -18.16 -2.74 2.81
N ALA A 97 -17.12 -2.84 1.97
CA ALA A 97 -15.74 -2.84 2.45
C ALA A 97 -15.36 -1.53 3.13
N ILE A 98 -15.74 -0.39 2.54
CA ILE A 98 -15.51 0.93 3.12
C ILE A 98 -16.20 1.03 4.47
N LEU A 99 -17.48 0.64 4.57
CA LEU A 99 -18.24 0.70 5.82
C LEU A 99 -17.54 -0.08 6.95
N ALA A 100 -17.07 -1.30 6.67
CA ALA A 100 -16.38 -2.11 7.66
C ALA A 100 -15.05 -1.47 8.11
N ILE A 101 -14.26 -0.97 7.15
CA ILE A 101 -12.97 -0.33 7.43
C ILE A 101 -13.17 0.97 8.21
N THR A 102 -14.12 1.83 7.83
CA THR A 102 -14.39 3.09 8.54
C THR A 102 -14.92 2.82 9.94
N THR A 103 -15.84 1.86 10.10
CA THR A 103 -16.35 1.46 11.42
C THR A 103 -15.22 0.97 12.32
N PHE A 104 -14.30 0.17 11.78
CA PHE A 104 -13.12 -0.27 12.52
C PHE A 104 -12.23 0.90 12.92
N LEU A 105 -11.91 1.80 11.99
CA LEU A 105 -11.07 2.97 12.25
C LEU A 105 -11.68 3.90 13.30
N ASP A 106 -12.99 4.17 13.20
CA ASP A 106 -13.71 5.01 14.17
C ASP A 106 -13.64 4.40 15.57
N LYS A 107 -13.88 3.09 15.70
CA LYS A 107 -13.72 2.38 16.97
C LYS A 107 -12.27 2.42 17.45
N ALA A 108 -11.32 2.22 16.57
CA ALA A 108 -9.90 2.19 16.91
C ALA A 108 -9.38 3.56 17.38
N ILE A 109 -9.85 4.65 16.77
CA ILE A 109 -9.57 6.03 17.20
C ILE A 109 -10.26 6.31 18.54
N SER A 110 -11.51 5.87 18.73
CA SER A 110 -12.24 6.10 19.98
C SER A 110 -11.70 5.30 21.18
N THR A 111 -11.01 4.18 20.95
CA THR A 111 -10.48 3.27 22.00
C THR A 111 -9.06 3.66 22.46
N GLN A 112 -8.59 4.87 22.14
CA GLN A 112 -7.22 5.33 22.38
C GLN A 112 -6.83 5.37 23.88
N THR A 113 -6.27 4.26 24.35
CA THR A 113 -5.31 4.18 25.48
C THR A 113 -3.90 4.07 24.90
N VAL A 114 -2.85 4.55 25.58
CA VAL A 114 -1.49 4.68 25.02
C VAL A 114 -0.94 3.37 24.41
N ASP A 115 -1.28 2.21 24.96
CA ASP A 115 -0.88 0.88 24.45
C ASP A 115 -1.52 0.51 23.09
N SER A 116 -2.71 1.05 22.81
CA SER A 116 -3.39 0.85 21.52
C SER A 116 -2.74 1.59 20.35
N MET A 117 -2.08 2.72 20.64
CA MET A 117 -1.41 3.54 19.64
C MET A 117 -0.19 2.82 19.05
N ILE A 118 0.51 2.01 19.84
CA ILE A 118 1.67 1.23 19.40
C ILE A 118 1.24 0.14 18.42
N LYS A 119 0.14 -0.58 18.70
CA LYS A 119 -0.40 -1.61 17.79
C LYS A 119 -1.04 -1.03 16.52
N MET A 120 -1.62 0.17 16.60
CA MET A 120 -2.16 0.87 15.42
C MET A 120 -1.06 1.31 14.45
N GLY A 121 0.13 1.62 14.96
CA GLY A 121 1.32 1.93 14.16
C GLY A 121 1.58 0.86 13.10
N ASP A 122 1.47 -0.41 13.48
CA ASP A 122 1.68 -1.54 12.56
C ASP A 122 0.61 -1.59 11.44
N ILE A 123 -0.64 -1.23 11.73
CA ILE A 123 -1.73 -1.23 10.74
C ILE A 123 -1.58 -0.09 9.73
N ILE A 124 -1.28 1.11 10.23
CA ILE A 124 -1.07 2.30 9.39
C ILE A 124 0.19 2.12 8.56
N ILE A 125 1.24 1.52 9.14
CA ILE A 125 2.45 1.14 8.43
C ILE A 125 2.10 0.07 7.39
N LEU A 126 1.35 -0.99 7.69
CA LEU A 126 0.99 -2.02 6.69
C LEU A 126 0.13 -1.48 5.54
N ALA A 127 -0.82 -0.58 5.81
CA ALA A 127 -1.69 0.02 4.80
C ALA A 127 -0.95 1.04 3.91
N LYS A 128 0.06 1.75 4.44
CA LYS A 128 0.85 2.75 3.70
C LYS A 128 2.14 2.16 3.08
N SER A 129 2.74 1.17 3.73
CA SER A 129 4.02 0.53 3.37
C SER A 129 3.96 -0.21 2.03
N HIS A 130 2.83 -0.84 1.68
CA HIS A 130 2.81 -1.70 0.50
C HIS A 130 2.94 -0.93 -0.84
N ARG A 131 2.61 0.37 -0.86
CA ARG A 131 2.69 1.22 -2.06
C ARG A 131 3.99 2.02 -2.11
N ASP A 132 4.47 2.48 -0.95
CA ASP A 132 5.64 3.36 -0.86
C ASP A 132 6.94 2.56 -0.67
N PHE A 133 6.93 1.43 0.06
CA PHE A 133 8.13 0.64 0.32
C PHE A 133 8.63 -0.09 -0.93
N ALA A 134 7.73 -0.61 -1.77
CA ALA A 134 8.11 -1.22 -3.05
C ALA A 134 8.75 -0.19 -4.00
N ARG A 135 8.22 1.04 -4.03
CA ARG A 135 8.78 2.13 -4.83
C ARG A 135 10.13 2.60 -4.29
N LEU A 136 10.25 2.77 -2.98
CA LEU A 136 11.49 3.18 -2.33
C LEU A 136 12.57 2.09 -2.43
N ALA A 137 12.21 0.80 -2.30
CA ALA A 137 13.15 -0.32 -2.46
C ALA A 137 13.67 -0.41 -3.89
N ILE A 138 12.80 -0.26 -4.90
CA ILE A 138 13.22 -0.26 -6.31
C ILE A 138 14.11 0.95 -6.61
N LEU A 139 13.76 2.15 -6.11
CA LEU A 139 14.58 3.35 -6.28
C LEU A 139 15.92 3.24 -5.53
N SER A 140 15.96 2.63 -4.35
CA SER A 140 17.20 2.42 -3.60
C SER A 140 18.09 1.38 -4.27
N ILE A 141 17.52 0.31 -4.85
CA ILE A 141 18.29 -0.71 -5.58
C ILE A 141 18.87 -0.14 -6.87
N ILE A 142 18.07 0.62 -7.64
CA ILE A 142 18.56 1.32 -8.84
C ILE A 142 19.61 2.35 -8.44
N GLY A 143 19.38 3.10 -7.37
CA GLY A 143 20.35 4.05 -6.81
C GLY A 143 21.67 3.39 -6.42
N LEU A 144 21.63 2.24 -5.72
CA LEU A 144 22.80 1.45 -5.32
C LEU A 144 23.54 0.85 -6.51
N LEU A 145 22.83 0.36 -7.54
CA LEU A 145 23.43 -0.16 -8.77
C LEU A 145 24.12 0.95 -9.57
N MET A 146 23.49 2.13 -9.65
CA MET A 146 24.07 3.31 -10.29
C MET A 146 25.28 3.82 -9.49
N LEU A 147 25.19 3.86 -8.15
CA LEU A 147 26.31 4.24 -7.28
C LEU A 147 27.48 3.26 -7.41
N GLY A 148 27.20 1.95 -7.43
CA GLY A 148 28.22 0.91 -7.57
C GLY A 148 28.92 0.95 -8.93
N GLY A 149 28.16 1.20 -10.01
CA GLY A 149 28.72 1.40 -11.35
C GLY A 149 29.57 2.67 -11.44
N VAL A 150 29.12 3.77 -10.84
CA VAL A 150 29.85 5.04 -10.82
C VAL A 150 31.08 4.98 -9.92
N ILE A 151 30.99 4.39 -8.73
CA ILE A 151 32.14 4.19 -7.82
C ILE A 151 33.14 3.22 -8.44
N GLY A 152 32.68 2.13 -9.08
CA GLY A 152 33.54 1.20 -9.82
C GLY A 152 34.23 1.84 -11.02
N ALA A 153 33.54 2.73 -11.74
CA ALA A 153 34.12 3.51 -12.82
C ALA A 153 35.11 4.56 -12.29
N ILE A 154 34.79 5.26 -11.20
CA ILE A 154 35.67 6.27 -10.60
C ILE A 154 36.92 5.62 -10.00
N LEU A 155 36.81 4.48 -9.29
CA LEU A 155 37.96 3.78 -8.71
C LEU A 155 38.83 3.12 -9.78
N SER A 156 38.24 2.56 -10.85
CA SER A 156 39.01 1.99 -11.97
C SER A 156 39.64 3.05 -12.85
N SER A 157 39.05 4.25 -12.92
CA SER A 157 39.51 5.34 -13.77
C SER A 157 40.33 6.40 -13.00
N ALA A 158 40.33 6.42 -11.67
CA ALA A 158 41.17 7.34 -10.87
C ALA A 158 42.68 7.10 -11.06
N THR A 159 43.06 5.93 -11.58
CA THR A 159 44.45 5.63 -11.97
C THR A 159 44.79 6.04 -13.40
N THR A 160 43.81 6.46 -14.21
CA THR A 160 43.97 6.73 -15.67
C THR A 160 43.34 8.04 -16.16
N LEU A 161 42.56 8.74 -15.34
CA LEU A 161 41.89 9.99 -15.74
C LEU A 161 42.83 11.20 -15.60
N GLY A 162 42.90 12.00 -16.67
CA GLY A 162 43.73 13.20 -16.71
C GLY A 162 43.37 14.26 -15.66
N PRO A 163 44.30 15.20 -15.38
CA PRO A 163 44.21 16.14 -14.24
C PRO A 163 42.95 17.03 -14.26
N LEU A 164 42.36 17.27 -15.43
CA LEU A 164 41.11 18.02 -15.57
C LEU A 164 39.90 17.27 -15.01
N VAL A 165 39.80 15.95 -15.23
CA VAL A 165 38.66 15.17 -14.74
C VAL A 165 38.73 15.02 -13.23
N GLN A 166 39.93 14.84 -12.67
CA GLN A 166 40.16 14.83 -11.23
C GLN A 166 39.79 16.17 -10.57
N LYS A 167 39.97 17.29 -11.27
CA LYS A 167 39.57 18.62 -10.79
C LYS A 167 38.06 18.88 -10.86
N TYR A 168 37.31 18.18 -11.70
CA TYR A 168 35.89 18.49 -11.96
C TYR A 168 34.91 17.32 -11.81
N TRP A 169 35.32 16.18 -11.24
CA TRP A 169 34.47 14.99 -11.15
C TRP A 169 33.14 15.23 -10.40
N ALA A 170 33.13 16.03 -9.33
CA ALA A 170 31.90 16.30 -8.57
C ALA A 170 30.92 17.17 -9.38
N TRP A 171 31.43 18.11 -10.18
CA TRP A 171 30.62 18.91 -11.11
C TRP A 171 30.02 18.04 -12.23
N ILE A 172 30.79 17.12 -12.79
CA ILE A 172 30.31 16.16 -13.79
C ILE A 172 29.19 15.28 -13.20
N PHE A 173 29.38 14.80 -11.97
CA PHE A 173 28.38 14.02 -11.26
C PHE A 173 27.10 14.81 -10.98
N LEU A 174 27.22 16.08 -10.54
CA LEU A 174 26.07 16.97 -10.35
C LEU A 174 25.28 17.16 -11.65
N CYS A 175 25.96 17.38 -12.78
CA CYS A 175 25.31 17.54 -14.09
C CYS A 175 24.55 16.29 -14.53
N ILE A 176 25.16 15.11 -14.38
CA ILE A 176 24.50 13.82 -14.70
C ILE A 176 23.29 13.59 -13.79
N TRP A 177 23.41 13.92 -12.50
CA TRP A 177 22.34 13.76 -11.53
C TRP A 177 21.15 14.69 -11.79
N ILE A 178 21.41 15.96 -12.11
CA ILE A 178 20.36 16.93 -12.50
C ILE A 178 19.67 16.47 -13.80
N PHE A 179 20.43 15.99 -14.78
CA PHE A 179 19.86 15.52 -16.06
C PHE A 179 19.02 14.25 -15.89
N SER A 180 19.34 13.39 -14.92
CA SER A 180 18.57 12.18 -14.61
C SER A 180 17.30 12.47 -13.79
N THR A 181 17.36 13.40 -12.83
CA THR A 181 16.24 13.71 -11.92
C THR A 181 15.17 14.61 -12.55
N TYR A 182 15.55 15.47 -13.49
CA TYR A 182 14.62 16.37 -14.19
C TYR A 182 13.49 15.65 -14.97
N PRO A 183 13.76 14.64 -15.83
CA PRO A 183 12.69 13.91 -16.52
C PRO A 183 11.80 13.12 -15.56
N LEU A 184 12.34 12.63 -14.44
CA LEU A 184 11.57 11.93 -13.40
C LEU A 184 10.59 12.86 -12.67
N ALA A 185 10.98 14.11 -12.42
CA ALA A 185 10.09 15.12 -11.84
C ALA A 185 8.97 15.54 -12.82
N LYS A 186 9.26 15.59 -14.12
CA LYS A 186 8.27 15.93 -15.17
C LYS A 186 7.21 14.83 -15.38
N LEU A 187 7.53 13.59 -15.03
CA LEU A 187 6.62 12.44 -15.09
C LEU A 187 5.73 12.29 -13.84
N GLU A 188 5.70 13.28 -12.94
CA GLU A 188 4.96 13.26 -11.65
C GLU A 188 5.30 12.06 -10.73
N LEU A 189 6.42 11.38 -10.99
CA LEU A 189 6.88 10.23 -10.21
C LEU A 189 7.58 10.64 -8.90
N LEU A 190 7.95 11.92 -8.75
CA LEU A 190 8.58 12.47 -7.56
C LEU A 190 7.79 13.65 -7.01
N SER A 191 7.58 13.68 -5.69
CA SER A 191 7.03 14.84 -5.00
C SER A 191 7.99 16.03 -5.10
N LYS A 192 7.46 17.26 -5.18
CA LYS A 192 8.27 18.50 -5.20
C LYS A 192 9.26 18.57 -4.02
N LYS A 193 8.91 18.00 -2.86
CA LYS A 193 9.79 17.97 -1.68
C LYS A 193 10.95 16.97 -1.83
N GLU A 194 10.70 15.84 -2.46
CA GLU A 194 11.70 14.78 -2.70
C GLU A 194 12.70 15.20 -3.78
N ALA A 195 12.24 15.91 -4.80
CA ALA A 195 13.09 16.46 -5.85
C ALA A 195 14.11 17.45 -5.26
N ILE A 196 13.66 18.33 -4.35
CA ILE A 196 14.54 19.28 -3.66
C ILE A 196 15.57 18.54 -2.79
N LEU A 197 15.15 17.54 -2.02
CA LEU A 197 16.05 16.77 -1.16
C LEU A 197 17.13 16.02 -1.97
N SER A 198 16.76 15.50 -3.15
CA SER A 198 17.67 14.77 -4.04
C SER A 198 18.79 15.63 -4.65
N ILE A 199 18.67 16.96 -4.61
CA ILE A 199 19.65 17.90 -5.14
C ILE A 199 20.66 18.33 -4.05
N ILE A 200 20.27 18.28 -2.78
CA ILE A 200 21.11 18.76 -1.66
C ILE A 200 22.41 17.97 -1.53
N LEU A 201 22.33 16.63 -1.65
CA LEU A 201 23.48 15.74 -1.49
C LEU A 201 24.58 15.97 -2.55
N PRO A 202 24.29 16.01 -3.86
CA PRO A 202 25.33 16.27 -4.86
C PRO A 202 25.86 17.71 -4.82
N VAL A 203 25.06 18.71 -4.41
CA VAL A 203 25.56 20.08 -4.18
C VAL A 203 26.56 20.10 -3.02
N PHE A 204 26.29 19.37 -1.94
CA PHE A 204 27.20 19.26 -0.81
C PHE A 204 28.54 18.60 -1.19
N LEU A 205 28.51 17.58 -2.05
CA LEU A 205 29.73 16.96 -2.59
C LEU A 205 30.59 17.94 -3.40
N VAL A 206 29.97 18.81 -4.18
CA VAL A 206 30.67 19.87 -4.94
C VAL A 206 31.31 20.89 -4.00
N ILE A 207 30.66 21.22 -2.88
CA ILE A 207 31.19 22.14 -1.86
C ILE A 207 32.39 21.53 -1.12
N ILE A 208 32.36 20.23 -0.83
CA ILE A 208 33.46 19.54 -0.12
C ILE A 208 34.64 19.22 -1.04
N GLN A 209 34.41 19.08 -2.35
CA GLN A 209 35.44 18.69 -3.32
C GLN A 209 36.79 19.45 -3.16
N PRO A 210 36.84 20.78 -3.01
CA PRO A 210 38.10 21.52 -2.87
C PRO A 210 38.92 21.09 -1.64
N HIS A 211 38.25 20.67 -0.56
CA HIS A 211 38.87 20.23 0.69
C HIS A 211 39.39 18.79 0.63
N LEU A 212 38.92 17.98 -0.34
CA LEU A 212 39.39 16.62 -0.58
C LEU A 212 40.53 16.54 -1.61
N SER A 213 40.71 17.60 -2.40
CA SER A 213 41.74 17.69 -3.45
C SER A 213 43.01 18.42 -3.04
N SER A 214 43.10 18.90 -1.79
CA SER A 214 44.31 19.49 -1.18
C SER A 214 45.12 18.44 -0.45
#